data_AF-A0A4W4DWS6-F1
#
_entry.id   AF-A0A4W4DWS6-F1
#
_cell.length_a   1.000
_cell.length_b   1.000
_cell.length_c   1.000
_cell.angle_alpha   90.00
_cell.angle_beta   90.00
_cell.angle_gamma   90.00
#
_symmetry.space_group_name_H-M   'P 1'
#
loop_
_entity.id
_entity.type
_entity.pdbx_description
1 polymer ?
#
loop_
_entity_poly.entity_id
_entity_poly.type
_entity_poly.pdbx_seq_one_letter_code
_entity_poly.pdbx_strand_id
1 'polypeptide(L)'
;MSRRSATISSYRKRFADDKNVIRSTAHSPRRFSSPMRSHVFFGVSSGPTIKSSRAMPRLACEDRNFSLSDAINTELETNSGEKAQMQSLNDRFASYMENVSSLEQQNEILSAELEQLRGNRTSRIGDLYQEEMRQLRKNLNRLSADKARVEVNRDNLIEDNNRIKEKLQEEVLQREVVENSLQSFRQDVDNATLARLDLERKVQSLQEEIVFLKKLHDEEMAELLAQFQQVQMDMDVAKPDLTAALRDVRLRYEDLATKNLQESEEWNKSKIADLTEAANKNNEVLQAAKQEAEDCRQQVQALTCDVDALKGTNESLEQQMREMEENFAMESSGYQDTISRLEEDIHNTKDEMARHLHEHQDLLNIKLALDIEIATYRKLLEGEESRKQEKMHAKQSIFIKVLGKGVDGRSVFALYLVLNRNI
;
A
#
# COMPACT_ATOMS: atom_id res chain seq x y z
N MET A 1 51.41 20.40 -30.10
CA MET A 1 50.29 21.23 -29.62
C MET A 1 49.05 20.86 -30.40
N SER A 2 48.02 20.33 -29.75
CA SER A 2 46.59 20.62 -30.02
C SER A 2 45.76 19.66 -29.16
N ARG A 3 45.23 20.18 -28.04
CA ARG A 3 44.30 19.44 -27.16
C ARG A 3 42.91 19.59 -27.75
N ARG A 4 42.25 18.48 -28.10
CA ARG A 4 40.81 18.46 -28.33
C ARG A 4 40.09 18.10 -27.04
N SER A 5 39.43 19.10 -26.49
CA SER A 5 38.45 19.00 -25.42
C SER A 5 37.11 18.56 -26.00
N ALA A 6 36.46 17.54 -25.44
CA ALA A 6 35.06 17.25 -25.71
C ALA A 6 34.34 16.91 -24.40
N THR A 7 33.59 17.91 -23.95
CA THR A 7 32.46 17.97 -23.03
C THR A 7 31.73 16.65 -22.73
N ILE A 8 31.79 16.24 -21.46
CA ILE A 8 30.92 15.24 -20.85
C ILE A 8 29.57 15.89 -20.50
N SER A 9 28.49 15.26 -20.95
CA SER A 9 27.08 15.64 -20.77
C SER A 9 26.66 15.72 -19.30
N SER A 10 25.92 16.79 -18.97
CA SER A 10 25.43 17.18 -17.64
C SER A 10 24.24 16.36 -17.09
N TYR A 11 23.97 15.16 -17.64
CA TYR A 11 22.84 14.32 -17.20
C TYR A 11 23.22 13.30 -16.11
N ARG A 12 24.51 13.07 -15.87
CA ARG A 12 24.99 12.07 -14.89
C ARG A 12 25.01 12.56 -13.43
N LYS A 13 24.61 13.81 -13.15
CA LYS A 13 24.88 14.47 -11.86
C LYS A 13 23.67 14.65 -10.93
N ARG A 14 22.54 13.99 -11.17
CA ARG A 14 21.35 14.15 -10.29
C ARG A 14 20.74 12.87 -9.69
N PHE A 15 21.12 11.68 -10.12
CA PHE A 15 20.50 10.45 -9.60
C PHE A 15 21.46 9.26 -9.61
N ALA A 16 22.42 9.25 -8.68
CA ALA A 16 23.02 8.03 -8.13
C ALA A 16 24.16 8.44 -7.18
N ASP A 17 23.88 8.47 -5.89
CA ASP A 17 24.76 7.95 -4.85
C ASP A 17 24.05 8.12 -3.50
N ASP A 18 23.61 6.99 -2.93
CA ASP A 18 23.72 6.80 -1.48
C ASP A 18 23.85 5.29 -1.22
N LYS A 19 25.10 4.82 -1.30
CA LYS A 19 25.54 3.67 -0.53
C LYS A 19 25.86 4.21 0.86
N ASN A 20 25.14 3.78 1.90
CA ASN A 20 25.77 3.61 3.21
C ASN A 20 24.98 2.75 4.21
N VAL A 21 25.75 1.80 4.76
CA VAL A 21 25.76 1.34 6.16
C VAL A 21 24.59 0.45 6.61
N ILE A 22 24.83 -0.85 6.48
CA ILE A 22 24.26 -1.90 7.33
C ILE A 22 24.73 -1.62 8.77
N ARG A 23 23.82 -1.19 9.64
CA ARG A 23 24.02 -1.20 11.09
C ARG A 23 23.06 -2.21 11.72
N SER A 24 23.67 -3.27 12.21
CA SER A 24 23.10 -4.33 13.03
C SER A 24 22.44 -3.76 14.28
N THR A 25 21.19 -4.14 14.55
CA THR A 25 20.62 -4.01 15.89
C THR A 25 19.85 -5.28 16.24
N ALA A 26 20.37 -5.95 17.27
CA ALA A 26 19.86 -7.19 17.82
C ALA A 26 18.46 -7.00 18.42
N HIS A 27 17.56 -7.94 18.11
CA HIS A 27 16.28 -8.10 18.78
C HIS A 27 16.49 -8.87 20.07
N SER A 28 16.03 -8.31 21.20
CA SER A 28 15.89 -9.00 22.47
C SER A 28 14.43 -8.91 22.92
N PRO A 29 13.82 -10.00 23.41
CA PRO A 29 12.37 -10.09 23.55
C PRO A 29 11.93 -9.48 24.89
N ARG A 30 11.03 -8.49 24.84
CA ARG A 30 10.32 -8.03 26.04
C ARG A 30 8.97 -8.73 26.14
N ARG A 31 8.89 -9.59 27.14
CA ARG A 31 7.70 -10.25 27.66
C ARG A 31 6.64 -9.20 28.02
N PHE A 32 5.42 -9.37 27.53
CA PHE A 32 4.24 -8.69 28.05
C PHE A 32 3.57 -9.65 29.04
N SER A 33 3.71 -9.37 30.34
CA SER A 33 2.99 -10.05 31.40
C SER A 33 1.89 -9.13 31.91
N SER A 34 0.64 -9.52 31.69
CA SER A 34 -0.55 -8.88 32.26
C SER A 34 -0.68 -9.26 33.74
N PRO A 35 -0.85 -8.31 34.68
CA PRO A 35 -1.35 -8.63 36.00
C PRO A 35 -2.88 -8.50 36.02
N MET A 36 -3.53 -9.49 36.62
CA MET A 36 -4.94 -9.46 37.00
C MET A 36 -5.24 -8.25 37.87
N ARG A 37 -6.33 -7.56 37.54
CA ARG A 37 -6.89 -6.47 38.34
C ARG A 37 -7.84 -7.07 39.37
N SER A 38 -7.43 -7.08 40.63
CA SER A 38 -8.29 -7.37 41.77
C SER A 38 -9.21 -6.18 42.05
N HIS A 39 -10.51 -6.44 42.13
CA HIS A 39 -11.48 -5.51 42.67
C HIS A 39 -11.38 -5.53 44.20
N VAL A 40 -11.06 -4.39 44.81
CA VAL A 40 -11.25 -4.16 46.25
C VAL A 40 -12.28 -3.04 46.36
N PHE A 41 -13.49 -3.40 46.77
CA PHE A 41 -14.54 -2.45 47.13
C PHE A 41 -14.23 -1.90 48.53
N PHE A 42 -14.13 -0.58 48.65
CA PHE A 42 -14.34 0.13 49.91
C PHE A 42 -15.85 0.32 50.08
N GLY A 43 -16.43 -0.36 51.09
CA GLY A 43 -17.79 -0.13 51.57
C GLY A 43 -17.72 0.16 53.06
N VAL A 44 -17.86 1.43 53.42
CA VAL A 44 -17.88 1.93 54.80
C VAL A 44 -19.20 1.54 55.47
N SER A 45 -19.05 1.23 56.75
CA SER A 45 -20.05 0.88 57.76
C SER A 45 -21.42 1.58 57.67
N SER A 46 -22.48 0.79 57.66
CA SER A 46 -23.80 1.17 58.17
C SER A 46 -24.03 0.43 59.49
N GLY A 47 -24.10 1.20 60.59
CA GLY A 47 -24.39 0.70 61.93
C GLY A 47 -25.85 0.29 62.11
N PRO A 48 -26.17 -0.53 63.13
CA PRO A 48 -27.48 -1.12 63.28
C PRO A 48 -28.46 -0.17 63.98
N THR A 49 -29.66 -0.05 63.42
CA THR A 49 -30.81 0.61 64.03
C THR A 49 -31.36 -0.28 65.15
N ILE A 50 -31.12 0.11 66.40
CA ILE A 50 -31.72 -0.53 67.58
C ILE A 50 -33.17 -0.07 67.68
N LYS A 51 -34.11 -0.94 67.26
CA LYS A 51 -35.54 -0.81 67.57
C LYS A 51 -35.79 -1.36 68.98
N SER A 52 -35.76 -0.47 69.97
CA SER A 52 -36.24 -0.77 71.34
C SER A 52 -37.63 -0.16 71.49
N SER A 53 -38.68 -0.98 71.40
CA SER A 53 -40.01 -0.61 71.88
C SER A 53 -40.33 -1.49 73.08
N ARG A 54 -40.18 -0.85 74.24
CA ARG A 54 -40.39 -1.39 75.57
C ARG A 54 -41.88 -1.52 75.84
N ALA A 55 -42.25 -2.63 76.47
CA ALA A 55 -43.58 -2.99 76.91
C ALA A 55 -44.23 -1.91 77.81
N MET A 56 -45.53 -1.72 77.62
CA MET A 56 -46.45 -0.98 78.49
C MET A 56 -46.88 -1.85 79.66
N PRO A 57 -46.73 -1.42 80.93
CA PRO A 57 -47.50 -1.96 82.04
C PRO A 57 -48.76 -1.11 82.25
N ARG A 58 -49.92 -1.78 82.30
CA ARG A 58 -51.20 -1.21 82.68
C ARG A 58 -51.21 -0.83 84.17
N LEU A 59 -51.70 0.37 84.46
CA LEU A 59 -52.01 0.86 85.79
C LEU A 59 -53.24 0.14 86.35
N ALA A 60 -53.12 -0.35 87.58
CA ALA A 60 -54.23 -0.79 88.41
C ALA A 60 -54.81 0.43 89.17
N CYS A 61 -56.12 0.45 89.32
CA CYS A 61 -56.88 1.50 90.00
C CYS A 61 -57.46 0.97 91.32
N GLU A 62 -57.73 1.91 92.24
CA GLU A 62 -58.49 1.82 93.52
C GLU A 62 -57.76 1.13 94.71
N ASP A 63 -57.80 1.62 95.96
CA ASP A 63 -58.74 2.55 96.61
C ASP A 63 -58.16 3.07 97.97
N ARG A 64 -58.41 4.37 98.31
CA ARG A 64 -58.66 5.00 99.65
C ARG A 64 -57.57 4.91 100.78
N ASN A 65 -57.30 5.89 101.66
CA ASN A 65 -57.99 7.11 102.17
C ASN A 65 -57.05 7.95 103.09
N PHE A 66 -57.36 9.26 103.21
CA PHE A 66 -57.13 10.21 104.35
C PHE A 66 -55.72 10.66 104.78
N SER A 67 -55.29 11.86 104.32
CA SER A 67 -54.84 12.99 105.17
C SER A 67 -54.44 14.19 104.29
N LEU A 68 -55.44 14.93 103.81
CA LEU A 68 -55.31 16.11 102.95
C LEU A 68 -55.42 17.35 103.85
N SER A 69 -54.32 18.06 104.13
CA SER A 69 -54.30 19.54 104.34
C SER A 69 -52.91 20.10 104.67
N ASP A 70 -52.01 19.36 105.33
CA ASP A 70 -50.75 19.96 105.86
C ASP A 70 -49.50 19.82 104.95
N ALA A 71 -49.55 19.04 103.86
CA ALA A 71 -48.41 18.82 102.96
C ALA A 71 -48.35 19.79 101.75
N ILE A 72 -49.46 20.44 101.39
CA ILE A 72 -49.59 21.20 100.14
C ILE A 72 -48.83 22.54 100.16
N ASN A 73 -48.63 23.13 101.35
CA ASN A 73 -47.96 24.44 101.46
C ASN A 73 -46.43 24.36 101.35
N THR A 74 -45.81 23.21 101.64
CA THR A 74 -44.36 23.00 101.45
C THR A 74 -44.00 22.53 100.04
N GLU A 75 -44.96 21.94 99.31
CA GLU A 75 -44.74 21.35 97.98
C GLU A 75 -44.84 22.38 96.84
N LEU A 76 -45.50 23.53 97.05
CA LEU A 76 -45.68 24.57 96.04
C LEU A 76 -44.41 25.42 95.83
N GLU A 77 -43.65 25.69 96.90
CA GLU A 77 -42.39 26.45 96.81
C GLU A 77 -41.28 25.63 96.14
N THR A 78 -41.19 24.32 96.42
CA THR A 78 -40.22 23.41 95.78
C THR A 78 -40.58 23.10 94.32
N ASN A 79 -41.86 22.88 94.00
CA ASN A 79 -42.33 22.71 92.63
C ASN A 79 -42.08 23.94 91.75
N SER A 80 -42.10 25.15 92.32
CA SER A 80 -41.84 26.38 91.56
C SER A 80 -40.38 26.46 91.07
N GLY A 81 -39.42 26.03 91.89
CA GLY A 81 -37.99 25.99 91.57
C GLY A 81 -37.63 24.87 90.58
N GLU A 82 -38.19 23.67 90.77
CA GLU A 82 -38.01 22.54 89.85
C GLU A 82 -38.64 22.80 88.47
N LYS A 83 -39.82 23.46 88.44
CA LYS A 83 -40.47 23.87 87.19
C LYS A 83 -39.66 24.91 86.42
N ALA A 84 -39.01 25.86 87.10
CA ALA A 84 -38.14 26.84 86.46
C ALA A 84 -36.88 26.19 85.87
N GLN A 85 -36.28 25.21 86.56
CA GLN A 85 -35.16 24.43 86.04
C GLN A 85 -35.55 23.57 84.84
N MET A 86 -36.71 22.90 84.92
CA MET A 86 -37.26 22.15 83.79
C MET A 86 -37.55 23.04 82.60
N GLN A 87 -38.03 24.27 82.82
CA GLN A 87 -38.28 25.22 81.76
C GLN A 87 -36.99 25.70 81.10
N SER A 88 -35.95 26.04 81.87
CA SER A 88 -34.63 26.37 81.33
C SER A 88 -34.00 25.21 80.54
N LEU A 89 -34.17 23.97 81.00
CA LEU A 89 -33.71 22.79 80.28
C LEU A 89 -34.49 22.58 78.98
N ASN A 90 -35.79 22.79 79.01
CA ASN A 90 -36.67 22.67 77.85
C ASN A 90 -36.38 23.77 76.81
N ASP A 91 -36.13 25.00 77.24
CA ASP A 91 -35.69 26.10 76.37
C ASP A 91 -34.33 25.78 75.71
N ARG A 92 -33.42 25.16 76.47
CA ARG A 92 -32.15 24.67 75.92
C ARG A 92 -32.36 23.52 74.94
N PHE A 93 -33.28 22.60 75.19
CA PHE A 93 -33.64 21.53 74.25
C PHE A 93 -34.33 22.07 72.99
N ALA A 94 -35.21 23.07 73.13
CA ALA A 94 -35.84 23.74 72.01
C ALA A 94 -34.78 24.41 71.12
N SER A 95 -33.83 25.14 71.72
CA SER A 95 -32.70 25.73 70.98
C SER A 95 -31.81 24.66 70.32
N TYR A 96 -31.63 23.50 70.95
CA TYR A 96 -30.88 22.40 70.37
C TYR A 96 -31.63 21.76 69.20
N MET A 97 -32.95 21.54 69.32
CA MET A 97 -33.78 21.02 68.24
C MET A 97 -33.85 21.99 67.07
N GLU A 98 -33.97 23.29 67.33
CA GLU A 98 -33.92 24.33 66.29
C GLU A 98 -32.56 24.35 65.58
N ASN A 99 -31.46 24.21 66.34
CA ASN A 99 -30.12 24.08 65.76
C ASN A 99 -29.97 22.79 64.94
N VAL A 100 -30.51 21.66 65.41
CA VAL A 100 -30.49 20.39 64.66
C VAL A 100 -31.32 20.52 63.39
N SER A 101 -32.53 21.06 63.45
CA SER A 101 -33.35 21.30 62.26
C SER A 101 -32.70 22.28 61.28
N SER A 102 -32.05 23.34 61.78
CA SER A 102 -31.27 24.25 60.94
C SER A 102 -30.07 23.54 60.28
N LEU A 103 -29.39 22.64 61.00
CA LEU A 103 -28.27 21.86 60.47
C LEU A 103 -28.73 20.79 59.48
N GLU A 104 -29.88 20.16 59.72
CA GLU A 104 -30.51 19.22 58.79
C GLU A 104 -30.91 19.93 57.50
N GLN A 105 -31.55 21.10 57.59
CA GLN A 105 -31.88 21.91 56.42
C GLN A 105 -30.62 22.36 55.66
N GLN A 106 -29.56 22.77 56.36
CA GLN A 106 -28.28 23.10 55.72
C GLN A 106 -27.64 21.89 55.05
N ASN A 107 -27.68 20.71 55.68
CA ASN A 107 -27.18 19.48 55.07
C ASN A 107 -27.99 19.05 53.85
N GLU A 108 -29.31 19.26 53.87
CA GLU A 108 -30.19 18.98 52.72
C GLU A 108 -29.83 19.90 51.53
N ILE A 109 -29.65 21.20 51.78
CA ILE A 109 -29.21 22.16 50.76
C ILE A 109 -27.82 21.81 50.21
N LEU A 110 -26.86 21.51 51.09
CA LEU A 110 -25.51 21.12 50.68
C LEU A 110 -25.50 19.81 49.89
N SER A 111 -26.39 18.87 50.23
CA SER A 111 -26.53 17.60 49.51
C SER A 111 -27.11 17.81 48.12
N ALA A 112 -28.12 18.68 47.99
CA ALA A 112 -28.70 19.07 46.71
C ALA A 112 -27.68 19.82 45.82
N GLU A 113 -26.90 20.73 46.40
CA GLU A 113 -25.83 21.46 45.69
C GLU A 113 -24.72 20.51 45.22
N LEU A 114 -24.31 19.55 46.05
CA LEU A 114 -23.33 18.52 45.66
C LEU A 114 -23.85 17.64 44.52
N GLU A 115 -25.11 17.24 44.55
CA GLU A 115 -25.71 16.42 43.50
C GLU A 115 -25.82 17.21 42.18
N GLN A 116 -26.21 18.48 42.25
CA GLN A 116 -26.24 19.38 41.09
C GLN A 116 -24.84 19.60 40.50
N LEU A 117 -23.83 19.83 41.33
CA LEU A 117 -22.45 20.01 40.87
C LEU A 117 -21.86 18.72 40.28
N ARG A 118 -22.20 17.55 40.85
CA ARG A 118 -21.79 16.25 40.30
C ARG A 118 -22.42 16.00 38.94
N GLY A 119 -23.74 16.17 38.80
CA GLY A 119 -24.44 15.99 37.53
C GLY A 119 -23.96 16.98 36.45
N ASN A 120 -23.73 18.24 36.82
CA ASN A 120 -23.28 19.25 35.85
C ASN A 120 -21.83 19.02 35.40
N ARG A 121 -20.94 18.56 36.29
CA ARG A 121 -19.55 18.21 35.91
C ARG A 121 -19.48 16.99 35.01
N THR A 122 -20.25 15.94 35.29
CA THR A 122 -20.26 14.72 34.47
C THR A 122 -20.90 14.96 33.11
N SER A 123 -22.02 15.70 33.05
CA SER A 123 -22.66 16.09 31.78
C SER A 123 -21.73 16.95 30.93
N ARG A 124 -21.14 18.01 31.49
CA ARG A 124 -20.28 18.94 30.74
C ARG A 124 -19.06 18.26 30.13
N ILE A 125 -18.44 17.31 30.84
CA ILE A 125 -17.30 16.55 30.30
C ILE A 125 -17.75 15.61 29.18
N GLY A 126 -18.90 14.93 29.36
CA GLY A 126 -19.50 14.09 28.31
C GLY A 126 -19.82 14.88 27.05
N ASP A 127 -20.40 16.07 27.19
CA ASP A 127 -20.76 16.96 26.08
C ASP A 127 -19.53 17.43 25.30
N LEU A 128 -18.43 17.75 25.98
CA LEU A 128 -17.16 18.13 25.34
C LEU A 128 -16.58 16.98 24.52
N TYR A 129 -16.50 15.77 25.08
CA TYR A 129 -16.01 14.59 24.34
C TYR A 129 -16.93 14.22 23.18
N GLN A 130 -18.24 14.37 23.34
CA GLN A 130 -19.20 14.12 22.27
C GLN A 130 -19.03 15.12 21.11
N GLU A 131 -18.80 16.40 21.43
CA GLU A 131 -18.51 17.42 20.43
C GLU A 131 -17.16 17.16 19.73
N GLU A 132 -16.11 16.78 20.45
CA GLU A 132 -14.82 16.37 19.86
C GLU A 132 -14.99 15.16 18.93
N MET A 133 -15.73 14.12 19.36
CA MET A 133 -16.03 12.97 18.50
C MET A 133 -16.80 13.38 17.24
N ARG A 134 -17.75 14.31 17.36
CA ARG A 134 -18.52 14.82 16.21
C ARG A 134 -17.61 15.57 15.25
N GLN A 135 -16.69 16.39 15.76
CA GLN A 135 -15.70 17.11 14.95
C GLN A 135 -14.73 16.15 14.25
N LEU A 136 -14.23 15.14 14.97
CA LEU A 136 -13.36 14.10 14.39
C LEU A 136 -14.06 13.32 13.27
N ARG A 137 -15.33 12.93 13.47
CA ARG A 137 -16.13 12.29 12.42
C ARG A 137 -16.34 13.19 11.21
N LYS A 138 -16.61 14.49 11.43
CA LYS A 138 -16.73 15.46 10.33
C LYS A 138 -15.41 15.60 9.56
N ASN A 139 -14.28 15.63 10.28
CA ASN A 139 -12.95 15.71 9.67
C ASN A 139 -12.63 14.44 8.88
N LEU A 140 -12.96 13.26 9.41
CA LEU A 140 -12.81 11.98 8.73
C LEU A 140 -13.62 11.94 7.43
N ASN A 141 -14.89 12.34 7.48
CA ASN A 141 -15.75 12.38 6.30
C ASN A 141 -15.22 13.36 5.25
N ARG A 142 -14.73 14.54 5.68
CA ARG A 142 -14.10 15.51 4.79
C ARG A 142 -12.85 14.94 4.12
N LEU A 143 -11.95 14.35 4.91
CA LEU A 143 -10.73 13.71 4.40
C LEU A 143 -11.04 12.54 3.46
N SER A 144 -12.07 11.75 3.75
CA SER A 144 -12.53 10.65 2.89
C SER A 144 -13.07 11.17 1.55
N ALA A 145 -13.87 12.24 1.55
CA ALA A 145 -14.34 12.88 0.33
C ALA A 145 -13.20 13.54 -0.47
N ASP A 146 -12.27 14.20 0.21
CA ASP A 146 -11.07 14.79 -0.41
C ASP A 146 -10.19 13.70 -1.04
N LYS A 147 -9.99 12.57 -0.34
CA LYS A 147 -9.28 11.40 -0.86
C LYS A 147 -9.94 10.85 -2.12
N ALA A 148 -11.24 10.59 -2.09
CA ALA A 148 -11.98 10.09 -3.25
C ALA A 148 -11.88 11.05 -4.45
N ARG A 149 -11.95 12.37 -4.22
CA ARG A 149 -11.76 13.38 -5.27
C ARG A 149 -10.36 13.34 -5.87
N VAL A 150 -9.32 13.19 -5.04
CA VAL A 150 -7.94 13.11 -5.52
C VAL A 150 -7.68 11.80 -6.27
N GLU A 151 -8.27 10.68 -5.84
CA GLU A 151 -8.19 9.39 -6.53
C GLU A 151 -8.80 9.48 -7.93
N VAL A 152 -10.00 10.05 -8.08
CA VAL A 152 -10.62 10.29 -9.39
C VAL A 152 -9.74 11.19 -10.28
N ASN A 153 -9.20 12.27 -9.72
CA ASN A 153 -8.29 13.15 -10.48
C ASN A 153 -7.01 12.44 -10.91
N ARG A 154 -6.44 11.59 -10.06
CA ARG A 154 -5.27 10.77 -10.39
C ARG A 154 -5.60 9.82 -11.54
N ASP A 155 -6.73 9.14 -11.47
CA ASP A 155 -7.13 8.16 -12.49
C ASP A 155 -7.40 8.86 -13.84
N ASN A 156 -8.06 10.03 -13.84
CA ASN A 156 -8.21 10.87 -15.02
C ASN A 156 -6.86 11.29 -15.63
N LEU A 157 -5.90 11.72 -14.80
CA LEU A 157 -4.57 12.10 -15.27
C LEU A 157 -3.79 10.90 -15.83
N ILE A 158 -3.98 9.70 -15.29
CA ILE A 158 -3.39 8.46 -15.81
C ILE A 158 -3.98 8.16 -17.19
N GLU A 159 -5.30 8.25 -17.37
CA GLU A 159 -5.95 8.07 -18.67
C GLU A 159 -5.43 9.08 -19.70
N ASP A 160 -5.35 10.36 -19.34
CA ASP A 160 -4.84 11.39 -20.24
C ASP A 160 -3.36 11.17 -20.60
N ASN A 161 -2.55 10.71 -19.64
CA ASN A 161 -1.16 10.35 -19.89
C ASN A 161 -1.06 9.18 -20.88
N ASN A 162 -1.90 8.16 -20.73
CA ASN A 162 -1.95 7.01 -21.63
C ASN A 162 -2.41 7.43 -23.04
N ARG A 163 -3.46 8.26 -23.15
CA ARG A 163 -3.91 8.82 -24.43
C ARG A 163 -2.81 9.62 -25.14
N ILE A 164 -2.03 10.41 -24.39
CA ILE A 164 -0.91 11.18 -24.95
C ILE A 164 0.23 10.23 -25.41
N LYS A 165 0.52 9.17 -24.65
CA LYS A 165 1.51 8.16 -25.03
C LYS A 165 1.12 7.41 -26.31
N GLU A 166 -0.14 7.01 -26.43
CA GLU A 166 -0.67 6.36 -27.64
C GLU A 166 -0.53 7.27 -28.86
N LYS A 167 -0.98 8.53 -28.75
CA LYS A 167 -0.81 9.53 -29.81
C LYS A 167 0.65 9.75 -30.19
N LEU A 168 1.55 9.81 -29.19
CA LEU A 168 2.98 9.95 -29.46
C LEU A 168 3.53 8.75 -30.23
N GLN A 169 3.11 7.52 -29.88
CA GLN A 169 3.51 6.32 -30.61
C GLN A 169 3.00 6.33 -32.05
N GLU A 170 1.74 6.71 -32.28
CA GLU A 170 1.17 6.87 -33.62
C GLU A 170 1.93 7.89 -34.45
N GLU A 171 2.25 9.06 -33.89
CA GLU A 171 3.03 10.10 -34.56
C GLU A 171 4.47 9.66 -34.88
N VAL A 172 5.11 8.88 -33.99
CA VAL A 172 6.43 8.30 -34.26
C VAL A 172 6.38 7.34 -35.44
N LEU A 173 5.39 6.44 -35.48
CA LEU A 173 5.21 5.50 -36.58
C LEU A 173 4.92 6.23 -37.90
N GLN A 174 4.06 7.26 -37.87
CA GLN A 174 3.79 8.08 -39.06
C GLN A 174 5.06 8.81 -39.54
N ARG A 175 5.85 9.38 -38.62
CA ARG A 175 7.12 10.00 -38.97
C ARG A 175 8.08 9.02 -39.63
N GLU A 176 8.22 7.81 -39.09
CA GLU A 176 9.08 6.76 -39.68
C GLU A 176 8.62 6.39 -41.10
N VAL A 177 7.32 6.26 -41.34
CA VAL A 177 6.78 5.99 -42.69
C VAL A 177 7.11 7.12 -43.66
N VAL A 178 6.98 8.37 -43.24
CA VAL A 178 7.31 9.54 -44.06
C VAL A 178 8.82 9.67 -44.28
N GLU A 179 9.65 9.41 -43.27
CA GLU A 179 11.11 9.40 -43.37
C GLU A 179 11.60 8.32 -44.35
N ASN A 180 11.03 7.11 -44.27
CA ASN A 180 11.32 6.03 -45.21
C ASN A 180 10.91 6.40 -46.65
N SER A 181 9.74 7.01 -46.82
CA SER A 181 9.27 7.49 -48.14
C SER A 181 10.15 8.61 -48.69
N LEU A 182 10.62 9.52 -47.83
CA LEU A 182 11.56 10.57 -48.21
C LEU A 182 12.91 9.98 -48.63
N GLN A 183 13.39 8.96 -47.92
CA GLN A 183 14.62 8.26 -48.26
C GLN A 183 14.51 7.55 -49.61
N SER A 184 13.39 6.88 -49.90
CA SER A 184 13.18 6.28 -51.22
C SER A 184 13.12 7.33 -52.32
N PHE A 185 12.44 8.46 -52.11
CA PHE A 185 12.43 9.55 -53.10
C PHE A 185 13.81 10.16 -53.33
N ARG A 186 14.66 10.27 -52.30
CA ARG A 186 16.06 10.69 -52.49
C ARG A 186 16.83 9.71 -53.35
N GLN A 187 16.68 8.42 -53.08
CA GLN A 187 17.30 7.38 -53.90
C GLN A 187 16.81 7.43 -55.35
N ASP A 188 15.51 7.68 -55.58
CA ASP A 188 14.96 7.82 -56.93
C ASP A 188 15.53 9.05 -57.66
N VAL A 189 15.71 10.17 -56.95
CA VAL A 189 16.38 11.35 -57.51
C VAL A 189 17.82 11.05 -57.86
N ASP A 190 18.58 10.41 -56.97
CA ASP A 190 19.96 10.03 -57.22
C ASP A 190 20.07 9.10 -58.45
N ASN A 191 19.21 8.08 -58.53
CA ASN A 191 19.12 7.18 -59.69
C ASN A 191 18.78 7.94 -60.98
N ALA A 192 17.84 8.87 -60.94
CA ALA A 192 17.49 9.70 -62.09
C ALA A 192 18.64 10.63 -62.52
N THR A 193 19.42 11.16 -61.56
CA THR A 193 20.60 11.98 -61.88
C THR A 193 21.72 11.15 -62.51
N LEU A 194 21.96 9.93 -62.04
CA LEU A 194 22.91 9.00 -62.66
C LEU A 194 22.48 8.66 -64.10
N ALA A 195 21.21 8.32 -64.31
CA ALA A 195 20.69 8.05 -65.64
C ALA A 195 20.82 9.26 -66.58
N ARG A 196 20.60 10.48 -66.06
CA ARG A 196 20.82 11.72 -66.82
C ARG A 196 22.28 11.88 -67.21
N LEU A 197 23.22 11.69 -66.29
CA LEU A 197 24.66 11.79 -66.55
C LEU A 197 25.13 10.74 -67.57
N ASP A 198 24.59 9.51 -67.52
CA ASP A 198 24.89 8.46 -68.50
C ASP A 198 24.43 8.84 -69.90
N LEU A 199 23.22 9.41 -70.02
CA LEU A 199 22.70 9.92 -71.29
C LEU A 199 23.52 11.11 -71.79
N GLU A 200 23.90 12.05 -70.91
CA GLU A 200 24.76 13.19 -71.26
C GLU A 200 26.12 12.72 -71.80
N ARG A 201 26.76 11.73 -71.15
CA ARG A 201 27.99 11.12 -71.65
C ARG A 201 27.81 10.45 -73.00
N LYS A 202 26.70 9.75 -73.21
CA LYS A 202 26.40 9.11 -74.50
C LYS A 202 26.17 10.14 -75.61
N VAL A 203 25.50 11.25 -75.29
CA VAL A 203 25.34 12.38 -76.22
C VAL A 203 26.69 12.99 -76.59
N GLN A 204 27.58 13.22 -75.62
CA GLN A 204 28.93 13.74 -75.87
C GLN A 204 29.75 12.80 -76.74
N SER A 205 29.76 11.50 -76.43
CA SER A 205 30.47 10.49 -77.23
C SER A 205 29.96 10.43 -78.67
N LEU A 206 28.64 10.46 -78.89
CA LEU A 206 28.06 10.51 -80.23
C LEU A 206 28.40 11.82 -80.97
N GLN A 207 28.47 12.94 -80.26
CA GLN A 207 28.91 14.22 -80.85
C GLN A 207 30.37 14.17 -81.28
N GLU A 208 31.25 13.62 -80.45
CA GLU A 208 32.66 13.40 -80.79
C GLU A 208 32.82 12.48 -82.00
N GLU A 209 32.04 11.40 -82.06
CA GLU A 209 32.00 10.48 -83.21
C GLU A 209 31.56 11.19 -84.50
N ILE A 210 30.51 12.03 -84.45
CA ILE A 210 30.07 12.84 -85.59
C ILE A 210 31.19 13.79 -86.05
N VAL A 211 31.90 14.44 -85.13
CA VAL A 211 33.00 15.34 -85.46
C VAL A 211 34.16 14.56 -86.08
N PHE A 212 34.48 13.39 -85.54
CA PHE A 212 35.52 12.51 -86.07
C PHE A 212 35.20 12.07 -87.50
N LEU A 213 33.99 11.56 -87.75
CA LEU A 213 33.55 11.13 -89.08
C LEU A 213 33.55 12.27 -90.09
N LYS A 214 33.19 13.50 -89.69
CA LYS A 214 33.29 14.67 -90.55
C LYS A 214 34.72 14.99 -90.94
N LYS A 215 35.65 15.00 -89.97
CA LYS A 215 37.08 15.23 -90.26
C LYS A 215 37.65 14.16 -91.17
N LEU A 216 37.33 12.88 -90.92
CA LEU A 216 37.76 11.77 -91.75
C LEU A 216 37.28 11.93 -93.19
N HIS A 217 35.99 12.24 -93.39
CA HIS A 217 35.48 12.50 -94.74
C HIS A 217 36.13 13.72 -95.40
N ASP A 218 36.38 14.80 -94.66
CA ASP A 218 37.07 15.99 -95.20
C ASP A 218 38.51 15.66 -95.64
N GLU A 219 39.22 14.84 -94.86
CA GLU A 219 40.56 14.34 -95.19
C GLU A 219 40.55 13.40 -96.40
N GLU A 220 39.64 12.43 -96.46
CA GLU A 220 39.47 11.53 -97.61
C GLU A 220 39.13 12.31 -98.89
N MET A 221 38.26 13.32 -98.79
CA MET A 221 37.93 14.20 -99.92
C MET A 221 39.15 15.03 -100.36
N ALA A 222 39.94 15.54 -99.42
CA ALA A 222 41.18 16.25 -99.73
C ALA A 222 42.22 15.33 -100.38
N GLU A 223 42.34 14.09 -99.91
CA GLU A 223 43.25 13.09 -100.46
C GLU A 223 42.83 12.64 -101.86
N LEU A 224 41.54 12.42 -102.12
CA LEU A 224 41.01 12.13 -103.46
C LEU A 224 41.22 13.31 -104.42
N LEU A 225 41.05 14.55 -103.95
CA LEU A 225 41.35 15.76 -104.74
C LEU A 225 42.86 15.88 -105.02
N ALA A 226 43.71 15.57 -104.04
CA ALA A 226 45.15 15.57 -104.18
C ALA A 226 45.61 14.46 -105.15
N GLN A 227 45.06 13.25 -105.06
CA GLN A 227 45.31 12.17 -106.01
C GLN A 227 44.86 12.55 -107.43
N PHE A 228 43.73 13.24 -107.58
CA PHE A 228 43.28 13.76 -108.87
C PHE A 228 44.25 14.80 -109.45
N GLN A 229 44.82 15.69 -108.60
CA GLN A 229 45.84 16.66 -109.01
C GLN A 229 47.22 16.02 -109.25
N GLN A 230 47.58 14.98 -108.50
CA GLN A 230 48.87 14.29 -108.59
C GLN A 230 48.94 13.38 -109.83
N VAL A 231 47.81 12.77 -110.23
CA VAL A 231 47.68 12.07 -111.53
C VAL A 231 47.87 13.04 -112.72
N GLN A 232 47.76 14.35 -112.50
CA GLN A 232 47.93 15.38 -113.53
C GLN A 232 49.35 16.01 -113.56
N MET A 233 50.24 15.71 -112.61
CA MET A 233 51.53 16.41 -112.44
C MET A 233 52.76 15.52 -112.15
N ASP A 234 52.78 14.24 -112.51
CA ASP A 234 54.01 13.43 -112.48
C ASP A 234 54.46 13.04 -113.90
N MET A 235 54.98 14.04 -114.61
CA MET A 235 55.84 13.86 -115.78
C MET A 235 56.83 15.03 -115.85
N ASP A 236 58.01 14.90 -115.23
CA ASP A 236 59.30 14.88 -115.96
C ASP A 236 60.48 14.68 -114.98
N VAL A 237 61.42 13.83 -115.37
CA VAL A 237 62.57 13.37 -114.57
C VAL A 237 63.83 14.09 -115.05
N ALA A 238 64.63 14.63 -114.12
CA ALA A 238 66.01 15.00 -114.40
C ALA A 238 66.98 14.32 -113.42
N LYS A 239 67.90 13.53 -113.97
CA LYS A 239 68.89 12.68 -113.29
C LYS A 239 69.99 13.50 -112.61
N PRO A 240 70.25 13.32 -111.31
CA PRO A 240 71.53 13.67 -110.70
C PRO A 240 72.47 12.45 -110.69
N ASP A 241 73.75 12.74 -110.54
CA ASP A 241 74.88 11.81 -110.56
C ASP A 241 74.65 10.52 -109.74
N LEU A 242 74.46 9.42 -110.47
CA LEU A 242 73.91 8.17 -109.97
C LEU A 242 74.81 7.52 -108.91
N THR A 243 76.12 7.71 -108.97
CA THR A 243 77.05 6.94 -108.11
C THR A 243 77.27 7.59 -106.74
N ALA A 244 77.26 8.92 -106.66
CA ALA A 244 77.25 9.64 -105.38
C ALA A 244 75.86 9.58 -104.73
N ALA A 245 74.80 9.76 -105.51
CA ALA A 245 73.43 9.62 -105.04
C ALA A 245 73.10 8.19 -104.57
N LEU A 246 73.56 7.12 -105.26
CA LEU A 246 73.36 5.75 -104.79
C LEU A 246 74.10 5.45 -103.47
N ARG A 247 75.30 6.02 -103.26
CA ARG A 247 76.01 5.90 -101.98
C ARG A 247 75.31 6.66 -100.85
N ASP A 248 74.82 7.86 -101.13
CA ASP A 248 74.12 8.70 -100.16
C ASP A 248 72.73 8.13 -99.82
N VAL A 249 72.01 7.63 -100.83
CA VAL A 249 70.75 6.89 -100.66
C VAL A 249 70.99 5.62 -99.84
N ARG A 250 72.05 4.86 -100.10
CA ARG A 250 72.39 3.68 -99.29
C ARG A 250 72.68 4.05 -97.84
N LEU A 251 73.49 5.08 -97.58
CA LEU A 251 73.76 5.57 -96.22
C LEU A 251 72.48 6.05 -95.52
N ARG A 252 71.58 6.75 -96.23
CA ARG A 252 70.27 7.16 -95.72
C ARG A 252 69.38 5.97 -95.38
N TYR A 253 69.38 4.92 -96.19
CA TYR A 253 68.62 3.69 -95.90
C TYR A 253 69.24 2.90 -94.74
N GLU A 254 70.56 2.82 -94.65
CA GLU A 254 71.25 2.18 -93.54
C GLU A 254 70.96 2.94 -92.22
N ASP A 255 71.02 4.28 -92.22
CA ASP A 255 70.69 5.12 -91.06
C ASP A 255 69.19 5.10 -90.72
N LEU A 256 68.30 5.04 -91.73
CA LEU A 256 66.87 4.88 -91.51
C LEU A 256 66.53 3.50 -90.93
N ALA A 257 67.21 2.45 -91.39
CA ALA A 257 67.02 1.10 -90.87
C ALA A 257 67.50 0.96 -89.42
N THR A 258 68.65 1.55 -89.06
CA THR A 258 69.13 1.57 -87.67
C THR A 258 68.22 2.39 -86.77
N LYS A 259 67.76 3.57 -87.22
CA LYS A 259 66.79 4.39 -86.48
C LYS A 259 65.46 3.68 -86.29
N ASN A 260 64.91 3.07 -87.34
CA ASN A 260 63.66 2.31 -87.26
C ASN A 260 63.77 1.12 -86.28
N LEU A 261 64.91 0.41 -86.29
CA LEU A 261 65.16 -0.66 -85.33
C LEU A 261 65.22 -0.13 -83.88
N GLN A 262 65.95 0.97 -83.64
CA GLN A 262 66.04 1.59 -82.31
C GLN A 262 64.68 2.11 -81.83
N GLU A 263 63.93 2.82 -82.67
CA GLU A 263 62.59 3.32 -82.36
C GLU A 263 61.63 2.16 -82.05
N SER A 264 61.72 1.05 -82.79
CA SER A 264 60.92 -0.16 -82.53
C SER A 264 61.31 -0.83 -81.21
N GLU A 265 62.61 -0.92 -80.89
CA GLU A 265 63.07 -1.45 -79.60
C GLU A 265 62.65 -0.57 -78.42
N GLU A 266 62.78 0.76 -78.53
CA GLU A 266 62.36 1.72 -77.51
C GLU A 266 60.84 1.70 -77.33
N TRP A 267 60.08 1.64 -78.43
CA TRP A 267 58.63 1.50 -78.39
C TRP A 267 58.21 0.19 -77.70
N ASN A 268 58.83 -0.94 -78.04
CA ASN A 268 58.56 -2.22 -77.40
C ASN A 268 58.92 -2.19 -75.90
N LYS A 269 60.07 -1.60 -75.53
CA LYS A 269 60.48 -1.44 -74.12
C LYS A 269 59.48 -0.59 -73.34
N SER A 270 59.07 0.56 -73.89
CA SER A 270 58.04 1.41 -73.28
C SER A 270 56.73 0.65 -73.12
N LYS A 271 56.31 -0.10 -74.15
CA LYS A 271 55.05 -0.85 -74.10
C LYS A 271 55.07 -1.95 -73.04
N ILE A 272 56.18 -2.66 -72.89
CA ILE A 272 56.36 -3.67 -71.84
C ILE A 272 56.35 -3.01 -70.45
N ALA A 273 57.00 -1.85 -70.30
CA ALA A 273 57.01 -1.09 -69.05
C ALA A 273 55.58 -0.67 -68.66
N ASP A 274 54.81 -0.09 -69.58
CA ASP A 274 53.41 0.32 -69.37
C ASP A 274 52.53 -0.87 -68.96
N LEU A 275 52.68 -2.02 -69.64
CA LEU A 275 51.92 -3.23 -69.32
C LEU A 275 52.29 -3.78 -67.94
N THR A 276 53.57 -3.70 -67.56
CA THR A 276 54.06 -4.14 -66.25
C THR A 276 53.58 -3.20 -65.14
N GLU A 277 53.60 -1.89 -65.37
CA GLU A 277 53.04 -0.91 -64.43
C GLU A 277 51.53 -1.09 -64.26
N ALA A 278 50.78 -1.29 -65.34
CA ALA A 278 49.35 -1.59 -65.29
C ALA A 278 49.07 -2.90 -64.54
N ALA A 279 49.88 -3.95 -64.75
CA ALA A 279 49.76 -5.21 -64.02
C ALA A 279 50.06 -5.04 -62.52
N ASN A 280 51.06 -4.22 -62.16
CA ASN A 280 51.39 -3.91 -60.76
C ASN A 280 50.25 -3.14 -60.08
N LYS A 281 49.71 -2.10 -60.72
CA LYS A 281 48.55 -1.35 -60.21
C LYS A 281 47.33 -2.25 -60.01
N ASN A 282 47.06 -3.14 -60.96
CA ASN A 282 45.95 -4.09 -60.83
C ASN A 282 46.18 -5.08 -59.67
N ASN A 283 47.41 -5.56 -59.47
CA ASN A 283 47.76 -6.38 -58.32
C ASN A 283 47.60 -5.62 -56.99
N GLU A 284 47.99 -4.35 -56.91
CA GLU A 284 47.80 -3.51 -55.73
C GLU A 284 46.31 -3.32 -55.39
N VAL A 285 45.48 -3.01 -56.40
CA VAL A 285 44.01 -2.89 -56.23
C VAL A 285 43.42 -4.22 -55.77
N LEU A 286 43.87 -5.35 -56.34
CA LEU A 286 43.42 -6.67 -55.93
C LEU A 286 43.83 -7.00 -54.49
N GLN A 287 45.03 -6.64 -54.08
CA GLN A 287 45.49 -6.81 -52.69
C GLN A 287 44.70 -5.93 -51.72
N ALA A 288 44.46 -4.66 -52.08
CA ALA A 288 43.65 -3.75 -51.27
C ALA A 288 42.20 -4.28 -51.10
N ALA A 289 41.58 -4.74 -52.19
CA ALA A 289 40.24 -5.32 -52.14
C ALA A 289 40.17 -6.60 -51.30
N LYS A 290 41.23 -7.44 -51.34
CA LYS A 290 41.34 -8.62 -50.47
C LYS A 290 41.45 -8.23 -48.99
N GLN A 291 42.27 -7.23 -48.67
CA GLN A 291 42.40 -6.75 -47.29
C GLN A 291 41.08 -6.18 -46.76
N GLU A 292 40.38 -5.37 -47.57
CA GLU A 292 39.06 -4.84 -47.19
C GLU A 292 38.04 -5.96 -46.96
N ALA A 293 38.03 -6.98 -47.82
CA ALA A 293 37.16 -8.16 -47.63
C ALA A 293 37.49 -8.93 -46.33
N GLU A 294 38.77 -9.04 -45.98
CA GLU A 294 39.20 -9.67 -44.72
C GLU A 294 38.79 -8.83 -43.50
N ASP A 295 38.94 -7.51 -43.56
CA ASP A 295 38.54 -6.59 -42.49
C ASP A 295 37.02 -6.61 -42.28
N CYS A 296 36.23 -6.58 -43.36
CA CYS A 296 34.78 -6.76 -43.30
C CYS A 296 34.41 -8.11 -42.67
N ARG A 297 35.10 -9.19 -43.03
CA ARG A 297 34.86 -10.51 -42.44
C ARG A 297 35.16 -10.53 -40.94
N GLN A 298 36.26 -9.90 -40.51
CA GLN A 298 36.60 -9.77 -39.09
C GLN A 298 35.56 -8.94 -38.33
N GLN A 299 35.06 -7.85 -38.92
CA GLN A 299 34.02 -7.02 -38.33
C GLN A 299 32.70 -7.78 -38.15
N VAL A 300 32.31 -8.56 -39.16
CA VAL A 300 31.12 -9.43 -39.08
C VAL A 300 31.27 -10.45 -37.95
N GLN A 301 32.44 -11.07 -37.80
CA GLN A 301 32.71 -12.00 -36.70
C GLN A 301 32.65 -11.32 -35.33
N ALA A 302 33.26 -10.15 -35.18
CA ALA A 302 33.21 -9.38 -33.94
C ALA A 302 31.77 -9.01 -33.54
N LEU A 303 30.99 -8.46 -34.49
CA LEU A 303 29.58 -8.13 -34.26
C LEU A 303 28.73 -9.38 -33.94
N THR A 304 29.03 -10.52 -34.56
CA THR A 304 28.34 -11.79 -34.25
C THR A 304 28.62 -12.22 -32.81
N CYS A 305 29.88 -12.16 -32.37
CA CYS A 305 30.25 -12.47 -30.98
C CYS A 305 29.57 -11.52 -29.99
N ASP A 306 29.50 -10.22 -30.28
CA ASP A 306 28.82 -9.24 -29.44
C ASP A 306 27.32 -9.52 -29.35
N VAL A 307 26.67 -9.87 -30.46
CA VAL A 307 25.26 -10.27 -30.49
C VAL A 307 25.01 -11.51 -29.64
N ASP A 308 25.85 -12.54 -29.76
CA ASP A 308 25.71 -13.77 -28.99
C ASP A 308 25.99 -13.55 -27.48
N ALA A 309 26.95 -12.68 -27.15
CA ALA A 309 27.19 -12.27 -25.76
C ALA A 309 25.98 -11.52 -25.19
N LEU A 310 25.41 -10.57 -25.93
CA LEU A 310 24.21 -9.83 -25.52
C LEU A 310 23.00 -10.75 -25.37
N LYS A 311 22.80 -11.71 -26.28
CA LYS A 311 21.75 -12.74 -26.14
C LYS A 311 21.93 -13.54 -24.86
N GLY A 312 23.15 -14.02 -24.56
CA GLY A 312 23.43 -14.75 -23.32
C GLY A 312 23.16 -13.91 -22.07
N THR A 313 23.51 -12.61 -22.08
CA THR A 313 23.16 -11.72 -20.96
C THR A 313 21.66 -11.50 -20.83
N ASN A 314 20.93 -11.40 -21.93
CA ASN A 314 19.47 -11.24 -21.92
C ASN A 314 18.78 -12.50 -21.38
N GLU A 315 19.16 -13.68 -21.87
CA GLU A 315 18.65 -14.97 -21.37
C GLU A 315 18.89 -15.13 -19.86
N SER A 316 20.06 -14.71 -19.37
CA SER A 316 20.36 -14.73 -17.93
C SER A 316 19.50 -13.75 -17.12
N LEU A 317 19.24 -12.55 -17.64
CA LEU A 317 18.37 -11.57 -16.98
C LEU A 317 16.91 -12.02 -16.99
N GLU A 318 16.42 -12.59 -18.08
CA GLU A 318 15.09 -13.18 -18.17
C GLU A 318 14.93 -14.34 -17.18
N GLN A 319 15.96 -15.18 -17.03
CA GLN A 319 15.97 -16.25 -16.05
C GLN A 319 15.91 -15.71 -14.61
N GLN A 320 16.71 -14.70 -14.28
CA GLN A 320 16.65 -14.05 -12.96
C GLN A 320 15.28 -13.40 -12.69
N MET A 321 14.66 -12.81 -13.71
CA MET A 321 13.32 -12.22 -13.58
C MET A 321 12.28 -13.31 -13.29
N ARG A 322 12.30 -14.43 -14.01
CA ARG A 322 11.41 -15.58 -13.75
C ARG A 322 11.61 -16.15 -12.34
N GLU A 323 12.85 -16.31 -11.90
CA GLU A 323 13.17 -16.78 -10.54
C GLU A 323 12.66 -15.81 -9.46
N MET A 324 12.79 -14.50 -9.67
CA MET A 324 12.21 -13.51 -8.76
C MET A 324 10.68 -13.57 -8.74
N GLU A 325 10.03 -13.66 -9.91
CA GLU A 325 8.57 -13.80 -10.00
C GLU A 325 8.06 -15.06 -9.28
N GLU A 326 8.75 -16.20 -9.46
CA GLU A 326 8.43 -17.45 -8.76
C GLU A 326 8.62 -17.32 -7.24
N ASN A 327 9.72 -16.71 -6.80
CA ASN A 327 9.95 -16.45 -5.37
C ASN A 327 8.86 -15.55 -4.77
N PHE A 328 8.47 -14.47 -5.45
CA PHE A 328 7.38 -13.62 -5.00
C PHE A 328 6.03 -14.35 -4.99
N ALA A 329 5.76 -15.21 -5.97
CA ALA A 329 4.56 -16.03 -5.99
C ALA A 329 4.53 -17.00 -4.80
N MET A 330 5.66 -17.64 -4.49
CA MET A 330 5.80 -18.51 -3.32
C MET A 330 5.61 -17.74 -2.00
N GLU A 331 6.23 -16.57 -1.85
CA GLU A 331 6.04 -15.73 -0.66
C GLU A 331 4.60 -15.27 -0.51
N SER A 332 3.96 -14.84 -1.61
CA SER A 332 2.55 -14.45 -1.61
C SER A 332 1.64 -15.62 -1.24
N SER A 333 1.91 -16.83 -1.75
CA SER A 333 1.19 -18.04 -1.35
C SER A 333 1.38 -18.31 0.14
N GLY A 334 2.62 -18.20 0.65
CA GLY A 334 2.91 -18.36 2.07
C GLY A 334 2.15 -17.36 2.94
N TYR A 335 2.06 -16.09 2.54
CA TYR A 335 1.25 -15.11 3.25
C TYR A 335 -0.25 -15.46 3.20
N GLN A 336 -0.76 -15.90 2.04
CA GLN A 336 -2.15 -16.32 1.90
C GLN A 336 -2.49 -17.53 2.79
N ASP A 337 -1.58 -18.49 2.91
CA ASP A 337 -1.73 -19.64 3.81
C ASP A 337 -1.75 -19.21 5.28
N THR A 338 -0.89 -18.26 5.66
CA THR A 338 -0.90 -17.72 7.03
C THR A 338 -2.18 -16.95 7.35
N ILE A 339 -2.72 -16.19 6.39
CA ILE A 339 -4.01 -15.51 6.52
C ILE A 339 -5.11 -16.55 6.71
N SER A 340 -5.16 -17.56 5.84
CA SER A 340 -6.17 -18.64 5.90
C SER A 340 -6.13 -19.37 7.25
N ARG A 341 -4.94 -19.67 7.77
CA ARG A 341 -4.77 -20.28 9.09
C ARG A 341 -5.28 -19.38 10.23
N LEU A 342 -4.98 -18.08 10.16
CA LEU A 342 -5.47 -17.12 11.18
C LEU A 342 -6.99 -16.93 11.09
N GLU A 343 -7.56 -16.95 9.89
CA GLU A 343 -9.01 -16.90 9.69
C GLU A 343 -9.70 -18.15 10.27
N GLU A 344 -9.10 -19.33 10.09
CA GLU A 344 -9.56 -20.58 10.70
C GLU A 344 -9.47 -20.54 12.23
N ASP A 345 -8.35 -20.07 12.80
CA ASP A 345 -8.20 -19.88 14.25
C ASP A 345 -9.27 -18.92 14.82
N ILE A 346 -9.58 -17.84 14.10
CA ILE A 346 -10.66 -16.90 14.46
C ILE A 346 -12.02 -17.57 14.38
N HIS A 347 -12.28 -18.40 13.37
CA HIS A 347 -13.54 -19.12 13.25
C HIS A 347 -13.72 -20.13 14.39
N ASN A 348 -12.69 -20.95 14.66
CA ASN A 348 -12.69 -21.92 15.75
C ASN A 348 -12.95 -21.27 17.11
N THR A 349 -12.27 -20.16 17.42
CA THR A 349 -12.47 -19.44 18.69
C THR A 349 -13.85 -18.80 18.80
N LYS A 350 -14.45 -18.33 17.70
CA LYS A 350 -15.85 -17.85 17.67
C LYS A 350 -16.83 -18.99 17.95
N ASP A 351 -16.62 -20.16 17.35
CA ASP A 351 -17.46 -21.34 17.57
C ASP A 351 -17.34 -21.84 19.01
N GLU A 352 -16.14 -21.82 19.58
CA GLU A 352 -15.92 -22.11 21.00
C GLU A 352 -16.65 -21.13 21.92
N MET A 353 -16.59 -19.84 21.62
CA MET A 353 -17.32 -18.82 22.36
C MET A 353 -18.84 -19.02 22.28
N ALA A 354 -19.36 -19.33 21.09
CA ALA A 354 -20.77 -19.62 20.89
C ALA A 354 -21.22 -20.85 21.70
N ARG A 355 -20.39 -21.91 21.72
CA ARG A 355 -20.65 -23.10 22.54
C ARG A 355 -20.70 -22.79 24.03
N HIS A 356 -19.73 -22.03 24.55
CA HIS A 356 -19.73 -21.61 25.95
C HIS A 356 -20.94 -20.75 26.31
N LEU A 357 -21.37 -19.84 25.43
CA LEU A 357 -22.61 -19.08 25.64
C LEU A 357 -23.83 -19.98 25.72
N HIS A 358 -23.90 -21.03 24.89
CA HIS A 358 -24.98 -22.01 24.95
C HIS A 358 -24.96 -22.80 26.26
N GLU A 359 -23.80 -23.34 26.65
CA GLU A 359 -23.60 -24.06 27.92
C GLU A 359 -23.97 -23.19 29.14
N HIS A 360 -23.60 -21.90 29.11
CA HIS A 360 -23.96 -20.96 30.16
C HIS A 360 -25.47 -20.69 30.21
N GLN A 361 -26.13 -20.56 29.06
CA GLN A 361 -27.58 -20.39 29.00
C GLN A 361 -28.31 -21.63 29.53
N ASP A 362 -27.83 -22.83 29.19
CA ASP A 362 -28.39 -24.09 29.69
C ASP A 362 -28.22 -24.22 31.21
N LEU A 363 -27.05 -23.86 31.73
CA LEU A 363 -26.81 -23.84 33.17
C LEU A 363 -27.72 -22.82 33.88
N LEU A 364 -27.94 -21.65 33.29
CA LEU A 364 -28.87 -20.65 33.80
C LEU A 364 -30.32 -21.19 33.82
N ASN A 365 -30.73 -21.89 32.76
CA ASN A 365 -32.05 -22.52 32.69
C ASN A 365 -32.22 -23.58 33.79
N ILE A 366 -31.20 -24.43 34.02
CA ILE A 366 -31.19 -25.41 35.12
C ILE A 366 -31.27 -24.70 36.47
N LYS A 367 -30.50 -23.63 36.68
CA LYS A 367 -30.54 -22.85 37.92
C LYS A 367 -31.93 -22.26 38.17
N LEU A 368 -32.59 -21.73 37.13
CA LEU A 368 -33.95 -21.20 37.24
C LEU A 368 -34.95 -22.30 37.60
N ALA A 369 -34.83 -23.51 37.02
CA ALA A 369 -35.66 -24.65 37.38
C ALA A 369 -35.48 -25.03 38.86
N LEU A 370 -34.22 -25.08 39.34
CA LEU A 370 -33.92 -25.35 40.75
C LEU A 370 -34.45 -24.26 41.69
N ASP A 371 -34.39 -22.98 41.32
CA ASP A 371 -35.00 -21.90 42.12
C ASP A 371 -36.51 -22.08 42.25
N ILE A 372 -37.18 -22.48 41.17
CA ILE A 372 -38.62 -22.78 41.17
C ILE A 372 -38.90 -23.97 42.10
N GLU A 373 -38.11 -25.05 42.02
CA GLU A 373 -38.23 -26.19 42.94
C GLU A 373 -38.02 -25.78 44.40
N ILE A 374 -37.00 -24.97 44.71
CA ILE A 374 -36.78 -24.48 46.07
C ILE A 374 -37.95 -23.63 46.55
N ALA A 375 -38.51 -22.77 45.69
CA ALA A 375 -39.68 -21.96 46.03
C ALA A 375 -40.92 -22.83 46.28
N THR A 376 -41.14 -23.88 45.50
CA THR A 376 -42.25 -24.82 45.73
C THR A 376 -42.05 -25.63 47.01
N TYR A 377 -40.84 -26.13 47.28
CA TYR A 377 -40.51 -26.80 48.54
C TYR A 377 -40.74 -25.89 49.75
N ARG A 378 -40.28 -24.64 49.70
CA ARG A 378 -40.53 -23.63 50.76
C ARG A 378 -42.03 -23.42 51.00
N LYS A 379 -42.81 -23.23 49.93
CA LYS A 379 -44.27 -23.06 50.04
C LYS A 379 -44.97 -24.27 50.65
N LEU A 380 -44.51 -25.49 50.33
CA LEU A 380 -45.06 -26.71 50.91
C LEU A 380 -44.73 -26.83 52.41
N LEU A 381 -43.50 -26.50 52.80
CA LEU A 381 -43.03 -26.43 54.18
C LEU A 381 -43.81 -25.40 55.00
N GLU A 382 -43.97 -24.17 54.48
CA GLU A 382 -44.81 -23.13 55.10
C GLU A 382 -46.27 -23.58 55.28
N GLY A 383 -46.81 -24.32 54.30
CA GLY A 383 -48.12 -24.94 54.40
C GLY A 383 -48.20 -26.02 55.48
N GLU A 384 -47.15 -26.81 55.69
CA GLU A 384 -47.08 -27.78 56.78
C GLU A 384 -46.93 -27.14 58.16
N GLU A 385 -46.09 -26.12 58.28
CA GLU A 385 -45.93 -25.33 59.50
C GLU A 385 -47.25 -24.67 59.88
N SER A 386 -47.95 -24.06 58.91
CA SER A 386 -49.29 -23.50 59.10
C SER A 386 -50.28 -24.56 59.60
N ARG A 387 -50.32 -25.75 58.99
CA ARG A 387 -51.18 -26.86 59.45
C ARG A 387 -50.82 -27.35 60.86
N LYS A 388 -49.53 -27.44 61.19
CA LYS A 388 -49.07 -27.82 62.54
C LYS A 388 -49.43 -26.76 63.56
N GLN A 389 -49.27 -25.48 63.22
CA GLN A 389 -49.59 -24.34 64.06
C GLN A 389 -51.11 -24.22 64.30
N GLU A 390 -51.93 -24.42 63.27
CA GLU A 390 -53.39 -24.53 63.41
C GLU A 390 -53.79 -25.69 64.33
N LYS A 391 -53.19 -26.88 64.17
CA LYS A 391 -53.43 -28.02 65.07
C LYS A 391 -53.01 -27.71 66.51
N MET A 392 -51.88 -27.03 66.70
CA MET A 392 -51.40 -26.61 68.03
C MET A 392 -52.35 -25.59 68.67
N HIS A 393 -52.77 -24.56 67.93
CA HIS A 393 -53.76 -23.57 68.41
C HIS A 393 -55.12 -24.22 68.70
N ALA A 394 -55.57 -25.18 67.88
CA ALA A 394 -56.80 -25.93 68.12
C ALA A 394 -56.71 -26.78 69.40
N LYS A 395 -55.59 -27.51 69.60
CA LYS A 395 -55.34 -28.25 70.85
C LYS A 395 -55.31 -27.32 72.06
N GLN A 396 -54.67 -26.17 71.96
CA GLN A 396 -54.57 -25.18 73.04
C GLN A 396 -55.93 -24.52 73.35
N SER A 397 -56.75 -24.24 72.33
CA SER A 397 -58.12 -23.73 72.50
C SER A 397 -59.07 -24.75 73.14
N ILE A 398 -58.96 -26.04 72.76
CA ILE A 398 -59.69 -27.13 73.43
C ILE A 398 -59.27 -27.23 74.89
N PHE A 399 -57.97 -27.19 75.18
CA PHE A 399 -57.44 -27.25 76.54
C PHE A 399 -57.96 -26.09 77.42
N ILE A 400 -57.97 -24.85 76.90
CA ILE A 400 -58.52 -23.68 77.60
C ILE A 400 -60.04 -23.81 77.81
N LYS A 401 -60.80 -24.30 76.83
CA LYS A 401 -62.25 -24.54 76.97
C LYS A 401 -62.60 -25.63 77.97
N VAL A 402 -61.76 -26.67 78.10
CA VAL A 402 -61.93 -27.74 79.09
C VAL A 402 -61.57 -27.26 80.49
N LEU A 403 -60.60 -26.36 80.66
CA LEU A 403 -60.28 -25.73 81.94
C LEU A 403 -61.32 -24.68 82.37
N GLY A 404 -61.96 -23.99 81.43
CA GLY A 404 -62.99 -22.97 81.71
C GLY A 404 -64.37 -23.53 82.07
N LYS A 405 -64.64 -24.81 81.79
CA LYS A 405 -65.80 -25.53 82.29
C LYS A 405 -65.32 -26.35 83.49
N GLY A 406 -65.73 -26.03 84.71
CA GLY A 406 -65.30 -26.77 85.90
C GLY A 406 -65.54 -28.27 85.77
N VAL A 407 -64.48 -29.04 85.52
CA VAL A 407 -64.52 -30.50 85.39
C VAL A 407 -63.47 -31.09 86.33
N ASP A 408 -63.90 -32.11 87.08
CA ASP A 408 -63.12 -32.79 88.12
C ASP A 408 -61.75 -33.29 87.64
N GLY A 409 -60.73 -33.15 88.50
CA GLY A 409 -59.32 -33.42 88.19
C GLY A 409 -58.96 -34.84 87.70
N ARG A 410 -59.89 -35.80 87.77
CA ARG A 410 -59.74 -37.14 87.16
C ARG A 410 -59.94 -37.14 85.64
N SER A 411 -60.79 -36.26 85.11
CA SER A 411 -61.05 -36.14 83.66
C SER A 411 -59.88 -35.48 82.93
N VAL A 412 -59.23 -34.50 83.57
CA VAL A 412 -58.06 -33.78 83.04
C VAL A 412 -56.86 -34.73 82.86
N PHE A 413 -56.66 -35.68 83.79
CA PHE A 413 -55.59 -36.66 83.73
C PHE A 413 -55.82 -37.72 82.63
N ALA A 414 -57.07 -38.14 82.42
CA ALA A 414 -57.45 -39.06 81.35
C ALA A 414 -57.25 -38.47 79.96
N LEU A 415 -57.56 -37.18 79.76
CA LEU A 415 -57.33 -36.47 78.50
C LEU A 415 -55.84 -36.24 78.20
N TYR A 416 -55.02 -35.97 79.22
CA TYR A 416 -53.57 -35.85 79.06
C TYR A 416 -52.92 -37.16 78.61
N LEU A 417 -53.39 -38.30 79.14
CA LEU A 417 -52.94 -39.63 78.72
C LEU A 417 -53.39 -40.01 77.30
N VAL A 418 -54.56 -39.56 76.85
CA VAL A 418 -55.05 -39.83 75.49
C VAL A 418 -54.36 -38.94 74.45
N LEU A 419 -54.06 -37.68 74.77
CA LEU A 419 -53.40 -36.75 73.86
C LEU A 419 -51.91 -37.06 73.61
N ASN A 420 -51.23 -37.72 74.55
CA ASN A 420 -49.82 -38.11 74.42
C ASN A 420 -49.60 -39.53 73.85
N ARG A 421 -50.67 -40.27 73.53
CA ARG A 421 -50.56 -41.65 73.03
C ARG A 421 -50.51 -41.78 71.50
N ASN A 422 -50.52 -40.67 70.77
CA ASN A 422 -50.38 -40.62 69.30
C ASN A 422 -49.34 -39.56 68.88
N ILE A 423 -48.09 -39.79 69.26
CA ILE A 423 -46.90 -39.27 68.55
C ILE A 423 -46.18 -40.47 67.95
#